data_AF-A0A1V9AMD6-F1
#
_entry.id   AF-A0A1V9AMD6-F1
#
_cell.length_a   1.000
_cell.length_b   1.000
_cell.length_c   1.000
_cell.angle_alpha   90.00
_cell.angle_beta   90.00
_cell.angle_gamma   90.00
#
_symmetry.space_group_name_H-M   'P 1'
#
loop_
_entity.id
_entity.type
_entity.pdbx_description
1 polymer ?
#
loop_
_entity_poly.entity_id
_entity_poly.type
_entity_poly.pdbx_seq_one_letter_code
_entity_poly.pdbx_strand_id
1 'polypeptide(L)'
;MKKSLLAVAVAGAVLLSSAVQAQTTPEGYQLQQVLMMSRHNLRAPLANNGSVLAQSTPNAWPAWDVPGGQLTTKGGVLEVYMGHYTREWLVAQGLIPSGECPAPDTVYAYANSLQRTVATAQFFITGAFPGCDIPVHH
;
A
#
# COMPACT_ATOMS: atom_id res chain seq x y z
N MET A 1 31.54 34.24 23.09
CA MET A 1 31.79 32.84 23.48
C MET A 1 30.51 31.99 23.48
N LYS A 2 29.47 32.30 24.28
CA LYS A 2 28.22 31.48 24.34
C LYS A 2 27.45 31.35 23.01
N LYS A 3 27.37 32.41 22.20
CA LYS A 3 26.67 32.40 20.89
C LYS A 3 27.40 31.56 19.83
N SER A 4 28.73 31.58 19.82
CA SER A 4 29.57 30.77 18.91
C SER A 4 29.49 29.29 19.25
N LEU A 5 29.42 28.92 20.54
CA LEU A 5 29.21 27.55 20.99
C LEU A 5 27.82 27.01 20.58
N LEU A 6 26.76 27.83 20.70
CA LEU A 6 25.44 27.46 20.20
C LEU A 6 25.41 27.29 18.67
N ALA A 7 26.08 28.17 17.92
CA ALA A 7 26.13 28.06 16.46
C ALA A 7 26.83 26.77 15.99
N VAL A 8 27.94 26.39 16.65
CA VAL A 8 28.65 25.13 16.37
C VAL A 8 27.80 23.91 16.74
N ALA A 9 27.09 23.95 17.87
CA ALA A 9 26.20 22.86 18.28
C ALA A 9 25.03 22.66 17.30
N VAL A 10 24.42 23.75 16.80
CA VAL A 10 23.36 23.70 15.80
C VAL A 10 23.88 23.18 14.45
N ALA A 11 25.04 23.65 13.99
CA ALA A 11 25.65 23.15 12.76
C ALA A 11 26.00 21.66 12.83
N GLY A 12 26.52 21.19 13.98
CA GLY A 12 26.82 19.78 14.21
C GLY A 12 25.56 18.89 14.22
N ALA A 13 24.46 19.36 14.81
CA ALA A 13 23.19 18.62 14.82
C ALA A 13 22.56 18.48 13.42
N VAL A 14 22.69 19.51 12.56
CA VAL A 14 22.23 19.47 11.17
C VAL A 14 23.05 18.47 10.34
N LEU A 15 24.38 18.43 10.51
CA LEU A 15 25.26 17.50 9.78
C LEU A 15 25.04 16.04 10.17
N LEU A 16 24.75 15.74 11.44
CA LEU A 16 24.43 14.39 11.91
C LEU A 16 23.10 13.87 11.35
N SER A 17 22.14 14.76 11.08
CA SER A 17 20.83 14.40 10.53
C SER A 17 20.87 14.05 9.04
N SER A 18 21.88 14.55 8.31
CA SER A 18 22.10 14.26 6.88
C SER A 18 22.86 12.97 6.60
N ALA A 19 23.37 12.27 7.63
CA ALA A 19 24.19 11.07 7.45
C ALA A 19 23.38 9.75 7.38
N VAL A 20 22.07 9.79 7.64
CA VAL A 20 21.20 8.61 7.49
C VAL A 20 20.70 8.56 6.05
N GLN A 21 21.51 7.98 5.16
CA GLN A 21 21.02 7.59 3.84
C GLN A 21 20.43 6.18 3.90
N ALA A 22 19.34 5.96 3.17
CA ALA A 22 18.84 4.60 2.96
C ALA A 22 19.95 3.79 2.26
N GLN A 23 20.28 2.63 2.82
CA GLN A 23 21.20 1.71 2.15
C GLN A 23 20.56 1.24 0.84
N THR A 24 21.28 1.39 -0.26
CA THR A 24 20.88 0.80 -1.53
C THR A 24 21.15 -0.70 -1.51
N THR A 25 20.40 -1.46 -2.32
CA THR A 25 20.67 -2.88 -2.50
C THR A 25 22.13 -3.08 -2.94
N PRO A 26 22.92 -3.95 -2.26
CA PRO A 26 24.30 -4.21 -2.64
C PRO A 26 24.41 -4.76 -4.07
N GLU A 27 25.55 -4.50 -4.72
CA GLU A 27 25.84 -5.04 -6.05
C GLU A 27 25.88 -6.58 -6.02
N GLY A 28 25.39 -7.21 -7.09
CA GLY A 28 25.32 -8.67 -7.23
C GLY A 28 24.14 -9.34 -6.52
N TYR A 29 23.29 -8.58 -5.81
CA TYR A 29 22.09 -9.13 -5.19
C TYR A 29 20.95 -9.19 -6.20
N GLN A 30 20.28 -10.34 -6.28
CA GLN A 30 19.13 -10.56 -7.15
C GLN A 30 17.93 -10.99 -6.33
N LEU A 31 16.82 -10.25 -6.45
CA LEU A 31 15.54 -10.62 -5.85
C LEU A 31 15.04 -11.93 -6.47
N GLN A 32 14.70 -12.91 -5.63
CA GLN A 32 14.24 -14.24 -6.05
C GLN A 32 12.75 -14.47 -5.80
N GLN A 33 12.18 -13.88 -4.75
CA GLN A 33 10.80 -14.11 -4.35
C GLN A 33 10.29 -12.96 -3.46
N VAL A 34 8.99 -12.68 -3.53
CA VAL A 34 8.32 -11.69 -2.70
C VAL A 34 7.06 -12.30 -2.10
N LEU A 35 6.81 -12.01 -0.82
CA LEU A 35 5.53 -12.24 -0.16
C LEU A 35 5.02 -10.91 0.39
N MET A 36 3.82 -10.52 -0.01
CA MET A 36 3.19 -9.27 0.43
C MET A 36 1.99 -9.59 1.33
N MET A 37 2.12 -9.28 2.62
CA MET A 37 0.98 -9.31 3.53
C MET A 37 0.27 -7.96 3.50
N SER A 38 -0.81 -7.87 2.74
CA SER A 38 -1.54 -6.62 2.53
C SER A 38 -2.73 -6.46 3.48
N ARG A 39 -3.04 -5.21 3.83
CA ARG A 39 -4.30 -4.81 4.45
C ARG A 39 -5.21 -4.27 3.36
N HIS A 40 -6.52 -4.49 3.48
CA HIS A 40 -7.50 -3.84 2.60
C HIS A 40 -7.32 -2.31 2.58
N ASN A 41 -7.61 -1.67 1.44
CA ASN A 41 -7.50 -0.21 1.30
C ASN A 41 -8.74 0.51 1.88
N LEU A 42 -8.96 1.77 1.49
CA LEU A 42 -9.94 2.70 2.05
C LEU A 42 -11.38 2.16 2.00
N ARG A 43 -11.96 1.97 3.17
CA ARG A 43 -13.31 1.44 3.37
C ARG A 43 -14.19 2.39 4.17
N ALA A 44 -15.50 2.23 4.02
CA ALA A 44 -16.44 2.84 4.94
C ALA A 44 -16.22 2.33 6.38
N PRO A 45 -16.55 3.13 7.40
CA PRO A 45 -16.57 2.70 8.79
C PRO A 45 -17.40 1.42 8.99
N LEU A 46 -17.06 0.63 10.00
CA LEU A 46 -17.90 -0.48 10.46
C LEU A 46 -19.08 0.01 11.33
N ALA A 47 -19.11 1.32 11.62
CA ALA A 47 -20.14 1.96 12.42
C ALA A 47 -21.45 2.02 11.63
N ASN A 48 -22.34 1.06 11.89
CA ASN A 48 -23.71 1.04 11.42
C ASN A 48 -24.67 1.54 12.53
N ASN A 49 -25.97 1.63 12.19
CA ASN A 49 -27.04 2.05 13.10
C ASN A 49 -27.07 1.16 14.36
N GLY A 50 -26.62 1.71 15.48
CA GLY A 50 -26.51 1.00 16.77
C GLY A 50 -25.08 0.83 17.29
N SER A 51 -24.06 1.11 16.47
CA SER A 51 -22.66 1.05 16.90
C SER A 51 -22.33 2.07 18.00
N VAL A 52 -21.29 1.80 18.80
CA VAL A 52 -20.79 2.73 19.83
C VAL A 52 -20.54 4.13 19.26
N LEU A 53 -19.98 4.22 18.05
CA LEU A 53 -19.75 5.50 17.37
C LEU A 53 -21.05 6.29 17.13
N ALA A 54 -22.14 5.61 16.77
CA ALA A 54 -23.45 6.25 16.59
C ALA A 54 -24.04 6.75 17.92
N GLN A 55 -23.67 6.14 19.05
CA GLN A 55 -24.15 6.53 20.39
C GLN A 55 -23.22 7.52 21.12
N SER A 56 -22.00 7.70 20.62
CA SER A 56 -20.95 8.47 21.32
C SER A 56 -21.06 9.98 21.14
N THR A 57 -21.96 10.46 20.27
CA THR A 57 -22.12 11.88 19.97
C THR A 57 -23.57 12.17 19.55
N PRO A 58 -24.11 13.36 19.88
CA PRO A 58 -25.41 13.78 19.37
C PRO A 58 -25.37 14.22 17.89
N ASN A 59 -24.18 14.32 17.28
CA ASN A 59 -24.01 14.78 15.91
C ASN A 59 -24.30 13.65 14.90
N ALA A 60 -24.80 14.03 13.72
CA ALA A 60 -24.91 13.11 12.59
C ALA A 60 -23.54 12.85 11.96
N TRP A 61 -23.23 11.57 11.71
CA TRP A 61 -22.02 11.18 10.96
C TRP A 61 -22.23 11.39 9.46
N PRO A 62 -21.20 11.82 8.71
CA PRO A 62 -21.28 11.88 7.26
C PRO A 62 -21.62 10.51 6.65
N ALA A 63 -22.52 10.52 5.68
CA ALA A 63 -22.86 9.33 4.92
C ALA A 63 -21.70 8.94 3.97
N TRP A 64 -21.53 7.64 3.79
CA TRP A 64 -20.65 7.07 2.77
C TRP A 64 -21.50 6.53 1.62
N ASP A 65 -20.93 6.53 0.41
CA ASP A 65 -21.54 6.05 -0.81
C ASP A 65 -21.59 4.52 -0.93
N VAL A 66 -20.90 3.81 -0.02
CA VAL A 66 -20.87 2.35 0.05
C VAL A 66 -21.33 1.84 1.43
N PRO A 67 -21.85 0.60 1.51
CA PRO A 67 -22.22 -0.02 2.78
C PRO A 67 -21.05 -0.10 3.77
N GLY A 68 -21.39 -0.12 5.07
CA GLY A 68 -20.41 -0.19 6.15
C GLY A 68 -19.42 -1.35 5.98
N GLY A 69 -18.14 -1.03 6.11
CA GLY A 69 -17.05 -2.01 5.99
C GLY A 69 -16.72 -2.47 4.57
N GLN A 70 -17.39 -1.98 3.53
CA GLN A 70 -17.02 -2.23 2.13
C GLN A 70 -15.93 -1.27 1.64
N LEU A 71 -15.17 -1.72 0.64
CA LEU A 71 -14.18 -0.88 -0.03
C LEU A 71 -14.90 0.24 -0.80
N THR A 72 -14.35 1.45 -0.71
CA THR A 72 -14.84 2.60 -1.49
C THR A 72 -14.27 2.58 -2.90
N THR A 73 -14.92 3.26 -3.86
CA THR A 73 -14.38 3.45 -5.21
C THR A 73 -12.99 4.10 -5.18
N LYS A 74 -12.81 5.12 -4.33
CA LYS A 74 -11.50 5.75 -4.13
C LYS A 74 -10.47 4.77 -3.56
N GLY A 75 -10.88 3.88 -2.67
CA GLY A 75 -10.02 2.80 -2.17
C GLY A 75 -9.52 1.89 -3.27
N GLY A 76 -10.37 1.56 -4.25
CA GLY A 76 -9.97 0.84 -5.46
C GLY A 76 -8.95 1.61 -6.30
N VAL A 77 -9.19 2.90 -6.56
CA VAL A 77 -8.24 3.75 -7.32
C VAL A 77 -6.88 3.85 -6.62
N LEU A 78 -6.86 4.04 -5.31
CA LEU A 78 -5.62 4.06 -4.52
C LEU A 78 -4.88 2.72 -4.63
N GLU A 79 -5.60 1.60 -4.60
CA GLU A 79 -5.00 0.28 -4.70
C GLU A 79 -4.46 -0.03 -6.11
N VAL A 80 -5.10 0.49 -7.17
CA VAL A 80 -4.54 0.43 -8.53
C VAL A 80 -3.16 1.12 -8.57
N TYR A 81 -3.01 2.27 -7.93
CA TYR A 81 -1.70 2.94 -7.85
C TYR A 81 -0.68 2.12 -7.05
N MET A 82 -1.09 1.48 -5.96
CA MET A 82 -0.21 0.57 -5.20
C MET A 82 0.23 -0.63 -6.04
N GLY A 83 -0.69 -1.21 -6.83
CA GLY A 83 -0.39 -2.28 -7.76
C GLY A 83 0.59 -1.83 -8.84
N HIS A 84 0.33 -0.68 -9.47
CA HIS A 84 1.19 -0.12 -10.51
C HIS A 84 2.61 0.17 -10.00
N TYR A 85 2.74 0.83 -8.85
CA TYR A 85 4.04 1.04 -8.22
C TYR A 85 4.77 -0.27 -7.94
N THR A 86 4.04 -1.27 -7.42
CA THR A 86 4.62 -2.58 -7.12
C THR A 86 5.11 -3.26 -8.40
N ARG A 87 4.36 -3.15 -9.51
CA ARG A 87 4.78 -3.66 -10.82
C ARG A 87 6.08 -3.02 -11.29
N GLU A 88 6.17 -1.69 -11.22
CA GLU A 88 7.40 -0.98 -11.60
C GLU A 88 8.59 -1.42 -10.75
N TRP A 89 8.39 -1.54 -9.43
CA TRP A 89 9.43 -2.03 -8.52
C TRP A 89 9.86 -3.46 -8.85
N LEU A 90 8.94 -4.39 -9.05
CA LEU A 90 9.23 -5.78 -9.40
C LEU A 90 10.00 -5.91 -10.72
N VAL A 91 9.65 -5.09 -11.73
CA VAL A 91 10.38 -5.00 -13.00
C VAL A 91 11.79 -4.45 -12.76
N ALA A 92 11.94 -3.37 -11.98
CA ALA A 92 13.25 -2.79 -11.66
C ALA A 92 14.15 -3.75 -10.87
N GLN A 93 13.57 -4.66 -10.08
CA GLN A 93 14.30 -5.73 -9.40
C GLN A 93 14.55 -6.96 -10.29
N GLY A 94 14.09 -6.95 -11.55
CA GLY A 94 14.26 -8.06 -12.49
C GLY A 94 13.45 -9.32 -12.14
N LEU A 95 12.45 -9.22 -11.26
CA LEU A 95 11.66 -10.38 -10.85
C LEU A 95 10.60 -10.78 -11.90
N ILE A 96 10.12 -9.80 -12.68
CA ILE A 96 9.10 -10.00 -13.72
C ILE A 96 9.46 -9.19 -14.98
N PRO A 97 9.02 -9.62 -16.18
CA PRO A 97 9.30 -8.90 -17.42
C PRO A 97 8.60 -7.54 -17.48
N SER A 98 9.19 -6.59 -18.20
CA SER A 98 8.55 -5.30 -18.50
C SER A 98 7.56 -5.45 -19.66
N GLY A 99 6.42 -4.77 -19.60
CA GLY A 99 5.45 -4.69 -20.72
C GLY A 99 4.65 -5.96 -21.06
N GLU A 100 4.96 -7.10 -20.42
CA GLU A 100 4.31 -8.39 -20.70
C GLU A 100 3.64 -8.97 -19.44
N CYS A 101 2.60 -9.79 -19.62
CA CYS A 101 2.06 -10.54 -18.51
C CYS A 101 3.11 -11.53 -17.97
N PRO A 102 3.19 -11.73 -16.64
CA PRO A 102 4.08 -12.74 -16.09
C PRO A 102 3.63 -14.14 -16.56
N ALA A 103 4.55 -15.10 -16.57
CA ALA A 103 4.20 -16.48 -16.89
C ALA A 103 3.11 -17.01 -15.92
N PRO A 104 2.28 -17.99 -16.34
CA PRO A 104 1.31 -18.62 -15.46
C PRO A 104 1.93 -19.03 -14.12
N ASP A 105 1.17 -18.92 -13.03
CA ASP A 105 1.56 -19.27 -11.66
C ASP A 105 2.73 -18.47 -11.05
N THR A 106 3.30 -17.48 -11.75
CA THR A 106 4.33 -16.58 -11.20
C THR A 106 3.78 -15.68 -10.08
N VAL A 107 2.50 -15.33 -10.18
CA VAL A 107 1.79 -14.46 -9.23
C VAL A 107 0.61 -15.22 -8.68
N TYR A 108 0.56 -15.34 -7.36
CA TYR A 108 -0.56 -15.95 -6.64
C TYR A 108 -1.19 -14.91 -5.71
N ALA A 109 -2.47 -14.60 -5.93
CA ALA A 109 -3.22 -13.63 -5.15
C ALA A 109 -4.26 -14.32 -4.27
N TYR A 110 -4.15 -14.17 -2.96
CA TYR A 110 -5.12 -14.70 -2.00
C TYR A 110 -5.64 -13.59 -1.09
N ALA A 111 -6.96 -13.55 -0.91
CA ALA A 111 -7.65 -12.69 0.03
C ALA A 111 -8.58 -13.54 0.90
N ASN A 112 -8.88 -13.11 2.13
CA ASN A 112 -10.02 -13.71 2.82
C ASN A 112 -11.35 -13.27 2.17
N SER A 113 -12.42 -13.96 2.51
CA SER A 113 -13.71 -13.89 1.80
C SER A 113 -14.58 -12.66 2.14
N LEU A 114 -14.02 -11.59 2.74
CA LEU A 114 -14.73 -10.32 2.94
C LEU A 114 -14.65 -9.45 1.68
N GLN A 115 -15.74 -8.76 1.33
CA GLN A 115 -15.81 -7.92 0.12
C GLN A 115 -14.62 -6.96 0.01
N ARG A 116 -14.26 -6.29 1.11
CA ARG A 116 -13.18 -5.29 1.10
C ARG A 116 -11.80 -5.87 0.79
N THR A 117 -11.53 -7.11 1.18
CA THR A 117 -10.23 -7.76 0.94
C THR A 117 -10.16 -8.33 -0.46
N VAL A 118 -11.22 -9.00 -0.93
CA VAL A 118 -11.31 -9.49 -2.31
C VAL A 118 -11.23 -8.33 -3.30
N ALA A 119 -12.00 -7.26 -3.08
CA ALA A 119 -11.97 -6.07 -3.95
C ALA A 119 -10.60 -5.38 -3.95
N THR A 120 -9.93 -5.25 -2.80
CA THR A 120 -8.57 -4.71 -2.74
C THR A 120 -7.62 -5.55 -3.58
N ALA A 121 -7.63 -6.88 -3.42
CA ALA A 121 -6.78 -7.77 -4.21
C ALA A 121 -7.06 -7.66 -5.71
N GLN A 122 -8.33 -7.55 -6.13
CA GLN A 122 -8.71 -7.36 -7.53
C GLN A 122 -8.16 -6.06 -8.10
N PHE A 123 -8.29 -4.93 -7.39
CA PHE A 123 -7.75 -3.64 -7.83
C PHE A 123 -6.21 -3.63 -7.85
N PHE A 124 -5.57 -4.27 -6.86
CA PHE A 124 -4.12 -4.42 -6.84
C PHE A 124 -3.61 -5.20 -8.05
N ILE A 125 -4.20 -6.37 -8.33
CA ILE A 125 -3.83 -7.21 -9.47
C ILE A 125 -4.09 -6.49 -10.80
N THR A 126 -5.23 -5.79 -10.92
CA THR A 126 -5.53 -5.00 -12.12
C THR A 126 -4.52 -3.87 -12.33
N GLY A 127 -4.08 -3.20 -11.25
CA GLY A 127 -3.07 -2.14 -11.34
C GLY A 127 -1.67 -2.65 -11.61
N ALA A 128 -1.30 -3.80 -11.04
CA ALA A 128 0.02 -4.40 -11.20
C ALA A 128 0.17 -5.17 -12.52
N PHE A 129 -0.89 -5.79 -13.01
CA PHE A 129 -0.89 -6.69 -14.16
C PHE A 129 -2.08 -6.41 -15.09
N PRO A 130 -2.18 -5.18 -15.64
CA PRO A 130 -3.33 -4.78 -16.44
C PRO A 130 -3.46 -5.66 -17.69
N GLY A 131 -4.64 -6.25 -17.90
CA GLY A 131 -4.94 -7.12 -19.02
C GLY A 131 -4.47 -8.57 -18.87
N CYS A 132 -3.86 -8.93 -17.74
CA CYS A 132 -3.40 -10.29 -17.46
C CYS A 132 -4.47 -11.12 -16.75
N ASP A 133 -4.51 -12.42 -17.03
CA ASP A 133 -5.43 -13.36 -16.39
C ASP A 133 -4.82 -13.92 -15.10
N ILE A 134 -4.92 -13.14 -14.02
CA ILE A 134 -4.44 -13.52 -12.69
C ILE A 134 -5.63 -13.52 -11.73
N PRO A 135 -6.16 -14.69 -11.35
CA PRO A 135 -7.32 -14.77 -10.46
C PRO A 135 -6.98 -14.39 -9.02
N VAL A 136 -7.99 -13.93 -8.29
CA VAL A 136 -7.93 -13.76 -6.82
C VAL A 136 -8.63 -14.94 -6.16
N HIS A 137 -7.90 -15.69 -5.34
CA HIS A 137 -8.41 -16.81 -4.55
C HIS A 137 -8.95 -16.32 -3.19
N HIS A 138 -9.97 -16.98 -2.63
CA HIS A 138 -10.54 -16.63 -1.32
C HIS A 138 -11.41 -17.71 -0.66
#